data_AF-A0A0F9A3E7-F1
#
_entry.id   AF-A0A0F9A3E7-F1
#
_cell.length_a   1.000
_cell.length_b   1.000
_cell.length_c   1.000
_cell.angle_alpha   90.00
_cell.angle_beta   90.00
_cell.angle_gamma   90.00
#
_symmetry.space_group_name_H-M   'P 1'
#
loop_
_entity.id
_entity.type
_entity.pdbx_description
1 polymer ?
#
loop_
_entity_poly.entity_id
_entity_poly.type
_entity_poly.pdbx_seq_one_letter_code
_entity_poly.pdbx_strand_id
1 'polypeptide(L)'
;GTVVTLDGIVFHPIGAITAGFPRLTRPYILGHERDMESLPKAIERIRSSLAATEDQAGSLRERLRESEAAMAATSGDAEDGLTRRVRVQEAIAERQRTLAQRRGELRGLISSQNALRDQGDDIERESERLAQERDHSLAEAQELEESARYLRKANTIVEERRAQLQGAVVQAMSQTASLEGQLQSLDVQRESGKAALARLDSQLSAKAVQLRGLEMEQSTLAASARSDERELAQAQEQLQPLAETAAPDQGETVQLELRERELHQQLLEAQSRMFQAERRVLETEAEVRRWETEIDTIRQRIEEDGLSITSEGDIRSPEIAVPRVPHWLAAEGPDEGAGGIRPVSGGADIDPEALGRDIERLRSQMRRLGPVNVEATEDYAELRERHDFLTSQMEDLSGAEKALHRAIDELHGVMRKRFQSTFETVEAGFEEYFQAFFGGGHARLTLSDPKDVQNTGVE
;
A
#
# COMPACT_ATOMS: atom_id res chain seq x y z
N GLY A 1 8.32 120.93 151.23
CA GLY A 1 8.51 120.81 152.68
C GLY A 1 8.69 119.35 153.04
N THR A 2 9.24 119.06 154.22
CA THR A 2 9.34 117.69 154.75
C THR A 2 7.95 117.18 155.11
N VAL A 3 7.61 115.94 154.71
CA VAL A 3 6.33 115.30 155.06
C VAL A 3 6.59 114.22 156.10
N VAL A 4 5.77 114.17 157.14
CA VAL A 4 5.84 113.15 158.21
C VAL A 4 4.53 112.36 158.20
N THR A 5 4.63 111.03 158.11
CA THR A 5 3.45 110.16 158.20
C THR A 5 3.05 109.93 159.67
N LEU A 6 1.80 109.49 159.90
CA LEU A 6 1.33 109.15 161.25
C LEU A 6 2.15 108.01 161.88
N ASP A 7 2.73 107.13 161.06
CA ASP A 7 3.63 106.05 161.47
C ASP A 7 5.08 106.51 161.73
N GLY A 8 5.32 107.82 161.81
CA GLY A 8 6.61 108.41 162.22
C GLY A 8 7.71 108.40 161.16
N ILE A 9 7.41 108.03 159.91
CA ILE A 9 8.40 108.05 158.81
C ILE A 9 8.51 109.47 158.26
N VAL A 10 9.74 109.99 158.26
CA VAL A 10 10.06 111.35 157.79
C VAL A 10 10.60 111.29 156.36
N PHE A 11 9.90 111.93 155.44
CA PHE A 11 10.30 112.11 154.04
C PHE A 11 10.91 113.49 153.83
N HIS A 12 12.23 113.54 153.64
CA HIS A 12 12.92 114.76 153.27
C HIS A 12 12.77 115.05 151.77
N PRO A 13 12.63 116.32 151.34
CA PRO A 13 12.41 116.70 149.94
C PRO A 13 13.62 116.47 149.00
N ILE A 14 14.67 115.79 149.48
CA ILE A 14 15.86 115.37 148.72
C ILE A 14 15.83 113.84 148.47
N GLY A 15 14.72 113.16 148.81
CA GLY A 15 14.53 111.72 148.57
C GLY A 15 15.08 110.80 149.67
N ALA A 16 15.72 111.35 150.71
CA ALA A 16 16.12 110.58 151.88
C ALA A 16 14.90 110.26 152.77
N ILE A 17 14.75 108.97 153.07
CA ILE A 17 13.76 108.43 154.01
C ILE A 17 14.48 108.12 155.32
N THR A 18 13.98 108.63 156.44
CA THR A 18 14.51 108.30 157.77
C THR A 18 13.40 107.71 158.63
N ALA A 19 13.53 106.41 158.96
CA ALA A 19 12.64 105.69 159.86
C ALA A 19 13.36 105.46 161.21
N GLY A 20 12.88 106.12 162.26
CA GLY A 20 13.47 106.01 163.60
C GLY A 20 12.80 104.92 164.43
N PHE A 21 13.49 103.80 164.66
CA PHE A 21 13.05 102.79 165.63
C PHE A 21 13.27 103.31 167.07
N PRO A 22 12.22 103.48 167.89
CA PRO A 22 12.37 103.94 169.27
C PRO A 22 12.96 102.85 170.17
N ARG A 23 13.98 103.19 170.96
CA ARG A 23 14.44 102.35 172.08
C ARG A 23 13.40 102.41 173.20
N LEU A 24 12.89 101.26 173.64
CA LEU A 24 12.27 101.11 174.95
C LEU A 24 12.82 99.89 175.68
N THR A 25 13.40 100.13 176.86
CA THR A 25 13.99 99.10 177.70
C THR A 25 12.92 98.56 178.65
N ARG A 26 12.74 97.23 178.62
CA ARG A 26 12.08 96.31 179.59
C ARG A 26 11.73 96.88 180.98
N PRO A 27 10.60 96.47 181.61
CA PRO A 27 10.24 95.05 181.78
C PRO A 27 9.11 94.50 180.89
N TYR A 28 8.93 93.18 181.00
CA TYR A 28 8.07 92.29 180.22
C TYR A 28 6.63 92.17 180.79
N ILE A 29 5.78 91.43 180.05
CA ILE A 29 4.41 90.94 180.38
C ILE A 29 3.28 91.77 179.72
N LEU A 30 2.19 91.08 179.29
CA LEU A 30 1.02 91.51 178.50
C LEU A 30 1.22 91.72 176.98
N GLY A 31 2.41 92.08 176.48
CA GLY A 31 2.63 92.21 175.02
C GLY A 31 2.47 90.89 174.23
N HIS A 32 2.76 89.75 174.86
CA HIS A 32 2.75 88.43 174.19
C HIS A 32 1.37 87.83 173.96
N GLU A 33 0.32 88.25 174.67
CA GLU A 33 -1.01 87.64 174.52
C GLU A 33 -1.66 88.00 173.18
N ARG A 34 -1.50 89.24 172.70
CA ARG A 34 -2.06 89.66 171.40
C ARG A 34 -1.34 89.06 170.20
N ASP A 35 -0.04 88.79 170.32
CA ASP A 35 0.73 88.14 169.25
C ASP A 35 0.54 86.60 169.29
N MET A 36 0.38 86.00 170.48
CA MET A 36 -0.08 84.61 170.59
C MET A 36 -1.57 84.43 170.21
N GLU A 37 -2.41 85.47 170.22
CA GLU A 37 -3.76 85.39 169.63
C GLU A 37 -3.74 85.60 168.10
N SER A 38 -2.93 86.53 167.59
CA SER A 38 -3.02 86.98 166.20
C SER A 38 -2.16 86.17 165.22
N LEU A 39 -0.97 85.70 165.62
CA LEU A 39 -0.13 84.88 164.76
C LEU A 39 -0.76 83.52 164.46
N PRO A 40 -1.40 82.79 165.40
CA PRO A 40 -2.15 81.57 165.05
C PRO A 40 -3.30 81.85 164.08
N LYS A 41 -4.06 82.94 164.27
CA LYS A 41 -5.14 83.33 163.35
C LYS A 41 -4.62 83.72 161.95
N ALA A 42 -3.42 84.28 161.85
CA ALA A 42 -2.75 84.54 160.58
C ALA A 42 -2.23 83.26 159.91
N ILE A 43 -1.61 82.36 160.68
CA ILE A 43 -1.14 81.04 160.21
C ILE A 43 -2.32 80.15 159.79
N GLU A 44 -3.43 80.19 160.52
CA GLU A 44 -4.67 79.48 160.23
C GLU A 44 -5.33 80.02 158.96
N ARG A 45 -5.39 81.35 158.78
CA ARG A 45 -5.79 81.96 157.50
C ARG A 45 -4.89 81.50 156.36
N ILE A 46 -3.57 81.59 156.50
CA ILE A 46 -2.61 81.17 155.46
C ILE A 46 -2.75 79.68 155.15
N ARG A 47 -2.94 78.82 156.16
CA ARG A 47 -3.23 77.38 155.98
C ARG A 47 -4.56 77.14 155.28
N SER A 48 -5.61 77.89 155.61
CA SER A 48 -6.92 77.76 154.96
C SER A 48 -6.87 78.21 153.50
N SER A 49 -6.12 79.28 153.18
CA SER A 49 -5.89 79.69 151.79
C SER A 49 -4.97 78.72 151.05
N LEU A 50 -3.96 78.16 151.72
CA LEU A 50 -3.06 77.17 151.14
C LEU A 50 -3.84 75.91 150.78
N ALA A 51 -4.58 75.33 151.73
CA ALA A 51 -5.47 74.19 151.50
C ALA A 51 -6.48 74.48 150.38
N ALA A 52 -7.13 75.65 150.37
CA ALA A 52 -8.03 76.03 149.28
C ALA A 52 -7.31 76.12 147.91
N THR A 53 -6.06 76.60 147.85
CA THR A 53 -5.26 76.59 146.62
C THR A 53 -4.73 75.19 146.26
N GLU A 54 -4.52 74.31 147.23
CA GLU A 54 -4.10 72.92 147.02
C GLU A 54 -5.28 72.07 146.50
N ASP A 55 -6.49 72.26 147.01
CA ASP A 55 -7.75 71.69 146.50
C ASP A 55 -8.08 72.23 145.10
N GLN A 56 -7.89 73.54 144.86
CA GLN A 56 -8.02 74.13 143.52
C GLN A 56 -6.97 73.54 142.56
N ALA A 57 -5.71 73.42 142.97
CA ALA A 57 -4.68 72.80 142.16
C ALA A 57 -4.94 71.30 141.93
N GLY A 58 -5.52 70.59 142.90
CA GLY A 58 -5.95 69.19 142.79
C GLY A 58 -7.07 69.04 141.76
N SER A 59 -8.16 69.79 141.90
CA SER A 59 -9.28 69.77 140.95
C SER A 59 -8.90 70.23 139.54
N LEU A 60 -7.97 71.17 139.40
CA LEU A 60 -7.42 71.57 138.10
C LEU A 60 -6.52 70.48 137.49
N ARG A 61 -5.72 69.76 138.29
CA ARG A 61 -4.92 68.62 137.81
C ARG A 61 -5.80 67.44 137.38
N GLU A 62 -6.89 67.17 138.10
CA GLU A 62 -7.79 66.08 137.74
C GLU A 62 -8.59 66.43 136.48
N ARG A 63 -9.12 67.65 136.36
CA ARG A 63 -9.72 68.14 135.11
C ARG A 63 -8.74 68.17 133.93
N LEU A 64 -7.45 68.43 134.19
CA LEU A 64 -6.42 68.33 133.16
C LEU A 64 -6.24 66.88 132.71
N ARG A 65 -6.14 65.91 133.63
CA ARG A 65 -6.09 64.47 133.31
C ARG A 65 -7.31 63.98 132.56
N GLU A 66 -8.52 64.38 132.98
CA GLU A 66 -9.77 64.08 132.27
C GLU A 66 -9.72 64.63 130.83
N SER A 67 -9.25 65.87 130.65
CA SER A 67 -9.09 66.49 129.34
C SER A 67 -7.99 65.83 128.50
N GLU A 68 -6.87 65.43 129.09
CA GLU A 68 -5.76 64.72 128.43
C GLU A 68 -6.21 63.32 127.98
N ALA A 69 -6.94 62.59 128.82
CA ALA A 69 -7.53 61.30 128.47
C ALA A 69 -8.59 61.42 127.37
N ALA A 70 -9.44 62.45 127.42
CA ALA A 70 -10.43 62.72 126.37
C ALA A 70 -9.74 63.12 125.04
N MET A 71 -8.66 63.90 125.08
CA MET A 71 -7.85 64.24 123.90
C MET A 71 -7.13 63.02 123.34
N ALA A 72 -6.60 62.13 124.18
CA ALA A 72 -5.96 60.89 123.74
C ALA A 72 -6.98 59.93 123.08
N ALA A 73 -8.15 59.76 123.68
CA ALA A 73 -9.23 58.95 123.11
C ALA A 73 -9.72 59.50 121.76
N THR A 74 -9.98 60.82 121.68
CA THR A 74 -10.42 61.45 120.43
C THR A 74 -9.33 61.51 119.36
N SER A 75 -8.05 61.56 119.72
CA SER A 75 -6.93 61.37 118.77
C SER A 75 -6.91 59.94 118.22
N GLY A 76 -7.06 58.93 119.08
CA GLY A 76 -7.15 57.52 118.67
C GLY A 76 -8.32 57.26 117.71
N ASP A 77 -9.52 57.74 118.05
CA ASP A 77 -10.70 57.67 117.17
C ASP A 77 -10.46 58.34 115.81
N ALA A 78 -9.74 59.47 115.80
CA ALA A 78 -9.38 60.20 114.58
C ALA A 78 -8.32 59.45 113.75
N GLU A 79 -7.30 58.84 114.36
CA GLU A 79 -6.28 58.02 113.70
C GLU A 79 -6.89 56.75 113.11
N ASP A 80 -7.79 56.07 113.83
CA ASP A 80 -8.58 54.96 113.30
C ASP A 80 -9.55 55.42 112.20
N GLY A 81 -10.12 56.63 112.32
CA GLY A 81 -10.95 57.24 111.29
C GLY A 81 -10.19 57.50 109.99
N LEU A 82 -8.97 58.06 110.09
CA LEU A 82 -8.05 58.28 108.98
C LEU A 82 -7.60 56.95 108.36
N THR A 83 -7.22 55.97 109.19
CA THR A 83 -6.81 54.63 108.72
C THR A 83 -7.94 53.92 107.97
N ARG A 84 -9.18 53.97 108.48
CA ARG A 84 -10.37 53.48 107.78
C ARG A 84 -10.61 54.22 106.46
N ARG A 85 -10.47 55.54 106.44
CA ARG A 85 -10.63 56.36 105.24
C ARG A 85 -9.60 56.01 104.15
N VAL A 86 -8.32 55.84 104.49
CA VAL A 86 -7.26 55.47 103.54
C VAL A 86 -7.58 54.13 102.88
N ARG A 87 -7.87 53.08 103.67
CA ARG A 87 -8.24 51.75 103.16
C ARG A 87 -9.46 51.80 102.22
N VAL A 88 -10.45 52.63 102.52
CA VAL A 88 -11.63 52.83 101.65
C VAL A 88 -11.26 53.57 100.36
N GLN A 89 -10.39 54.58 100.41
CA GLN A 89 -9.90 55.28 99.21
C GLN A 89 -9.07 54.35 98.30
N GLU A 90 -8.23 53.49 98.87
CA GLU A 90 -7.47 52.47 98.13
C GLU A 90 -8.40 51.47 97.44
N ALA A 91 -9.37 50.90 98.17
CA ALA A 91 -10.37 49.99 97.61
C ALA A 91 -11.26 50.64 96.52
N ILE A 92 -11.55 51.94 96.64
CA ILE A 92 -12.24 52.71 95.59
C ILE A 92 -11.34 52.85 94.35
N ALA A 93 -10.05 53.18 94.52
CA ALA A 93 -9.12 53.32 93.41
C ALA A 93 -8.89 51.99 92.65
N GLU A 94 -8.80 50.87 93.38
CA GLU A 94 -8.72 49.52 92.80
C GLU A 94 -10.01 49.15 92.03
N ARG A 95 -11.18 49.42 92.60
CA ARG A 95 -12.47 49.23 91.92
C ARG A 95 -12.64 50.12 90.69
N GLN A 96 -12.10 51.34 90.71
CA GLN A 96 -12.09 52.23 89.54
C GLN A 96 -11.16 51.71 88.43
N ARG A 97 -9.95 51.20 88.78
CA ARG A 97 -9.02 50.59 87.82
C ARG A 97 -9.62 49.35 87.15
N THR A 98 -10.19 48.44 87.94
CA THR A 98 -10.83 47.22 87.42
C THR A 98 -12.09 47.54 86.60
N LEU A 99 -12.92 48.51 87.01
CA LEU A 99 -14.04 49.00 86.20
C LEU A 99 -13.58 49.61 84.86
N ALA A 100 -12.48 50.37 84.86
CA ALA A 100 -11.90 50.94 83.65
C ALA A 100 -11.38 49.85 82.70
N GLN A 101 -10.69 48.83 83.24
CA GLN A 101 -10.25 47.66 82.48
C GLN A 101 -11.45 46.93 81.85
N ARG A 102 -12.46 46.54 82.63
CA ARG A 102 -13.66 45.84 82.11
C ARG A 102 -14.41 46.68 81.07
N ARG A 103 -14.45 48.01 81.21
CA ARG A 103 -15.01 48.92 80.19
C ARG A 103 -14.16 48.96 78.91
N GLY A 104 -12.84 48.83 79.00
CA GLY A 104 -11.96 48.67 77.84
C GLY A 104 -12.19 47.35 77.12
N GLU A 105 -12.19 46.24 77.86
CA GLU A 105 -12.49 44.89 77.36
C GLU A 105 -13.85 44.82 76.65
N LEU A 106 -14.91 45.37 77.26
CA LEU A 106 -16.25 45.41 76.66
C LEU A 106 -16.30 46.23 75.36
N ARG A 107 -15.59 47.37 75.27
CA ARG A 107 -15.48 48.12 74.00
C ARG A 107 -14.75 47.31 72.93
N GLY A 108 -13.67 46.63 73.31
CA GLY A 108 -12.93 45.72 72.42
C GLY A 108 -13.86 44.64 71.86
N LEU A 109 -14.57 43.92 72.73
CA LEU A 109 -15.52 42.87 72.36
C LEU A 109 -16.65 43.38 71.45
N ILE A 110 -17.22 44.56 71.73
CA ILE A 110 -18.22 45.19 70.86
C ILE A 110 -17.63 45.55 69.49
N SER A 111 -16.41 46.09 69.44
CA SER A 111 -15.76 46.42 68.17
C SER A 111 -15.43 45.17 67.33
N SER A 112 -15.00 44.06 67.96
CA SER A 112 -14.80 42.79 67.25
C SER A 112 -16.12 42.12 66.86
N GLN A 113 -17.18 42.26 67.66
CA GLN A 113 -18.50 41.74 67.31
C GLN A 113 -19.07 42.46 66.10
N ASN A 114 -18.93 43.79 66.03
CA ASN A 114 -19.35 44.56 64.86
C ASN A 114 -18.50 44.21 63.63
N ALA A 115 -17.17 44.18 63.74
CA ALA A 115 -16.30 43.83 62.61
C ALA A 115 -16.56 42.41 62.07
N LEU A 116 -16.83 41.43 62.94
CA LEU A 116 -17.23 40.07 62.54
C LEU A 116 -18.63 40.02 61.92
N ARG A 117 -19.53 40.93 62.30
CA ARG A 117 -20.84 41.08 61.67
C ARG A 117 -20.70 41.69 60.28
N ASP A 118 -20.00 42.82 60.16
CA ASP A 118 -19.77 43.51 58.89
C ASP A 118 -19.11 42.55 57.88
N GLN A 119 -18.11 41.77 58.33
CA GLN A 119 -17.49 40.70 57.54
C GLN A 119 -18.47 39.57 57.17
N GLY A 120 -19.41 39.22 58.05
CA GLY A 120 -20.45 38.24 57.77
C GLY A 120 -21.44 38.72 56.70
N ASP A 121 -21.96 39.94 56.85
CA ASP A 121 -22.86 40.59 55.90
C ASP A 121 -22.18 40.78 54.52
N ASP A 122 -20.85 41.01 54.47
CA ASP A 122 -20.06 41.09 53.23
C ASP A 122 -19.87 39.71 52.56
N ILE A 123 -19.58 38.66 53.34
CA ILE A 123 -19.47 37.27 52.85
C ILE A 123 -20.81 36.77 52.31
N GLU A 124 -21.93 37.13 52.94
CA GLU A 124 -23.27 36.75 52.50
C GLU A 124 -23.58 37.34 51.12
N ARG A 125 -23.30 38.64 50.90
CA ARG A 125 -23.47 39.30 49.59
C ARG A 125 -22.62 38.68 48.48
N GLU A 126 -21.36 38.36 48.76
CA GLU A 126 -20.50 37.71 47.75
C GLU A 126 -20.95 36.27 47.47
N SER A 127 -21.48 35.56 48.48
CA SER A 127 -22.09 34.23 48.28
C SER A 127 -23.39 34.29 47.47
N GLU A 128 -24.24 35.30 47.66
CA GLU A 128 -25.42 35.54 46.83
C GLU A 128 -25.04 35.85 45.38
N ARG A 129 -24.02 36.70 45.19
CA ARG A 129 -23.49 37.05 43.87
C ARG A 129 -22.94 35.82 43.14
N LEU A 130 -22.07 35.04 43.78
CA LEU A 130 -21.49 33.84 43.18
C LEU A 130 -22.54 32.76 42.90
N ALA A 131 -23.64 32.70 43.66
CA ALA A 131 -24.78 31.85 43.34
C ALA A 131 -25.52 32.31 42.08
N GLN A 132 -25.72 33.63 41.89
CA GLN A 132 -26.32 34.18 40.67
C GLN A 132 -25.43 33.97 39.44
N GLU A 133 -24.12 34.21 39.56
CA GLU A 133 -23.15 33.96 38.48
C GLU A 133 -23.12 32.47 38.10
N ARG A 134 -23.13 31.55 39.08
CA ARG A 134 -23.28 30.10 38.86
C ARG A 134 -24.55 29.75 38.10
N ASP A 135 -25.70 30.27 38.54
CA ASP A 135 -27.00 29.88 37.98
C ASP A 135 -27.20 30.44 36.57
N HIS A 136 -26.63 31.61 36.27
CA HIS A 136 -26.52 32.14 34.91
C HIS A 136 -25.66 31.22 34.02
N SER A 137 -24.45 30.85 34.45
CA SER A 137 -23.57 29.95 33.68
C SER A 137 -24.17 28.56 33.49
N LEU A 138 -24.97 28.08 34.45
CA LEU A 138 -25.69 26.80 34.34
C LEU A 138 -26.80 26.87 33.28
N ALA A 139 -27.52 27.99 33.17
CA ALA A 139 -28.52 28.21 32.13
C ALA A 139 -27.87 28.27 30.73
N GLU A 140 -26.79 29.02 30.57
CA GLU A 140 -26.02 29.08 29.31
C GLU A 140 -25.49 27.70 28.89
N ALA A 141 -24.97 26.92 29.84
CA ALA A 141 -24.50 25.55 29.59
C ALA A 141 -25.64 24.62 29.12
N GLN A 142 -26.87 24.81 29.62
CA GLN A 142 -28.05 24.04 29.18
C GLN A 142 -28.49 24.43 27.76
N GLU A 143 -28.56 25.72 27.43
CA GLU A 143 -28.88 26.20 26.07
C GLU A 143 -27.84 25.72 25.04
N LEU A 144 -26.56 25.72 25.42
CA LEU A 144 -25.47 25.18 24.60
C LEU A 144 -25.57 23.65 24.43
N GLU A 145 -25.96 22.90 25.47
CA GLU A 145 -26.15 21.45 25.34
C GLU A 145 -27.35 21.11 24.44
N GLU A 146 -28.46 21.83 24.56
CA GLU A 146 -29.64 21.68 23.68
C GLU A 146 -29.28 22.01 22.22
N SER A 147 -28.53 23.09 22.00
CA SER A 147 -28.02 23.50 20.69
C SER A 147 -27.09 22.44 20.09
N ALA A 148 -26.15 21.91 20.88
CA ALA A 148 -25.27 20.82 20.46
C ALA A 148 -26.06 19.52 20.17
N ARG A 149 -27.11 19.24 20.94
CA ARG A 149 -28.02 18.09 20.75
C ARG A 149 -28.84 18.22 19.46
N TYR A 150 -29.25 19.44 19.08
CA TYR A 150 -29.88 19.73 17.79
C TYR A 150 -28.89 19.58 16.63
N LEU A 151 -27.69 20.18 16.73
CA LEU A 151 -26.64 20.08 15.71
C LEU A 151 -26.18 18.63 15.46
N ARG A 152 -26.11 17.80 16.51
CA ARG A 152 -25.84 16.35 16.37
C ARG A 152 -26.93 15.64 15.54
N LYS A 153 -28.22 15.92 15.78
CA LYS A 153 -29.34 15.36 14.99
C LYS A 153 -29.31 15.85 13.53
N ALA A 154 -28.95 17.11 13.30
CA ALA A 154 -28.79 17.63 11.94
C ALA A 154 -27.64 16.92 11.21
N ASN A 155 -26.48 16.75 11.86
CA ASN A 155 -25.33 16.06 11.28
C ASN A 155 -25.60 14.58 10.97
N THR A 156 -26.36 13.85 11.80
CA THR A 156 -26.73 12.46 11.46
C THR A 156 -27.58 12.38 10.20
N ILE A 157 -28.53 13.31 10.00
CA ILE A 157 -29.35 13.37 8.77
C ILE A 157 -28.49 13.73 7.56
N VAL A 158 -27.50 14.63 7.72
CA VAL A 158 -26.56 14.99 6.65
C VAL A 158 -25.68 13.81 6.25
N GLU A 159 -25.12 13.06 7.20
CA GLU A 159 -24.29 11.89 6.90
C GLU A 159 -25.10 10.72 6.33
N GLU A 160 -26.33 10.46 6.81
CA GLU A 160 -27.25 9.51 6.16
C GLU A 160 -27.52 9.91 4.70
N ARG A 161 -27.78 11.19 4.44
CA ARG A 161 -28.03 11.68 3.08
C ARG A 161 -26.79 11.65 2.21
N ARG A 162 -25.60 11.89 2.78
CA ARG A 162 -24.30 11.76 2.11
C ARG A 162 -24.04 10.32 1.69
N ALA A 163 -24.26 9.35 2.59
CA ALA A 163 -24.12 7.93 2.29
C ALA A 163 -25.08 7.47 1.18
N GLN A 164 -26.34 7.92 1.20
CA GLN A 164 -27.31 7.68 0.12
C GLN A 164 -26.80 8.21 -1.23
N LEU A 165 -26.30 9.45 -1.26
CA LEU A 165 -25.78 10.07 -2.48
C LEU A 165 -24.50 9.38 -2.99
N GLN A 166 -23.59 8.99 -2.10
CA GLN A 166 -22.40 8.22 -2.47
C GLN A 166 -22.77 6.85 -3.06
N GLY A 167 -23.73 6.14 -2.46
CA GLY A 167 -24.25 4.88 -3.00
C GLY A 167 -24.87 5.05 -4.40
N ALA A 168 -25.67 6.11 -4.60
CA ALA A 168 -26.26 6.42 -5.90
C ALA A 168 -25.20 6.78 -6.96
N VAL A 169 -24.15 7.52 -6.60
CA VAL A 169 -23.02 7.84 -7.50
C VAL A 169 -22.26 6.57 -7.89
N VAL A 170 -21.95 5.68 -6.95
CA VAL A 170 -21.28 4.38 -7.26
C VAL A 170 -22.14 3.52 -8.18
N GLN A 171 -23.46 3.46 -7.95
CA GLN A 171 -24.39 2.76 -8.85
C GLN A 171 -24.38 3.37 -10.25
N ALA A 172 -24.50 4.70 -10.38
CA ALA A 172 -24.45 5.39 -11.66
C ALA A 172 -23.12 5.16 -12.39
N MET A 173 -21.98 5.23 -11.71
CA MET A 173 -20.66 4.92 -12.29
C MET A 173 -20.58 3.48 -12.81
N SER A 174 -21.09 2.50 -12.06
CA SER A 174 -21.07 1.09 -12.49
C SER A 174 -21.98 0.84 -13.71
N GLN A 175 -23.11 1.53 -13.79
CA GLN A 175 -24.00 1.50 -14.96
C GLN A 175 -23.34 2.14 -16.18
N THR A 176 -22.71 3.32 -16.02
CA THR A 176 -21.99 4.00 -17.11
C THR A 176 -20.86 3.14 -17.66
N ALA A 177 -19.99 2.59 -16.80
CA ALA A 177 -18.91 1.70 -17.22
C ALA A 177 -19.40 0.43 -17.93
N SER A 178 -20.55 -0.12 -17.50
CA SER A 178 -21.19 -1.26 -18.19
C SER A 178 -21.71 -0.89 -19.58
N LEU A 179 -22.30 0.31 -19.75
CA LEU A 179 -22.75 0.81 -21.05
C LEU A 179 -21.58 1.16 -21.98
N GLU A 180 -20.50 1.74 -21.46
CA GLU A 180 -19.26 2.01 -22.20
C GLU A 180 -18.62 0.70 -22.71
N GLY A 181 -18.55 -0.33 -21.87
CA GLY A 181 -18.08 -1.67 -22.28
C GLY A 181 -18.97 -2.32 -23.34
N GLN A 182 -20.30 -2.15 -23.26
CA GLN A 182 -21.23 -2.61 -24.29
C GLN A 182 -21.04 -1.86 -25.61
N LEU A 183 -20.89 -0.53 -25.57
CA LEU A 183 -20.63 0.30 -26.76
C LEU A 183 -19.31 -0.10 -27.43
N GLN A 184 -18.23 -0.26 -26.65
CA GLN A 184 -16.93 -0.68 -27.18
C GLN A 184 -16.99 -2.09 -27.82
N SER A 185 -17.75 -3.02 -27.21
CA SER A 185 -18.01 -4.34 -27.80
C SER A 185 -18.76 -4.24 -29.13
N LEU A 186 -19.81 -3.39 -29.20
CA LEU A 186 -20.60 -3.17 -30.41
C LEU A 186 -19.79 -2.48 -31.53
N ASP A 187 -18.90 -1.54 -31.20
CA ASP A 187 -18.00 -0.92 -32.18
C ASP A 187 -17.00 -1.96 -32.76
N VAL A 188 -16.43 -2.84 -31.93
CA VAL A 188 -15.56 -3.94 -32.39
C VAL A 188 -16.34 -4.93 -33.27
N GLN A 189 -17.58 -5.26 -32.92
CA GLN A 189 -18.47 -6.06 -33.78
C GLN A 189 -18.80 -5.34 -35.10
N ARG A 190 -19.00 -4.03 -35.08
CA ARG A 190 -19.29 -3.23 -36.30
C ARG A 190 -18.10 -3.19 -37.24
N GLU A 191 -16.89 -2.91 -36.75
CA GLU A 191 -15.71 -2.84 -37.62
C GLU A 191 -15.27 -4.22 -38.13
N SER A 192 -15.39 -5.28 -37.33
CA SER A 192 -15.17 -6.65 -37.81
C SER A 192 -16.23 -7.09 -38.83
N GLY A 193 -17.50 -6.68 -38.65
CA GLY A 193 -18.56 -6.86 -39.64
C GLY A 193 -18.30 -6.14 -40.96
N LYS A 194 -17.87 -4.87 -40.93
CA LYS A 194 -17.43 -4.13 -42.13
C LYS A 194 -16.25 -4.81 -42.83
N ALA A 195 -15.26 -5.29 -42.06
CA ALA A 195 -14.10 -6.00 -42.62
C ALA A 195 -14.51 -7.34 -43.26
N ALA A 196 -15.52 -8.03 -42.73
CA ALA A 196 -16.09 -9.22 -43.34
C ALA A 196 -16.84 -8.90 -44.64
N LEU A 197 -17.63 -7.82 -44.68
CA LEU A 197 -18.31 -7.34 -45.89
C LEU A 197 -17.29 -6.99 -46.99
N ALA A 198 -16.26 -6.20 -46.69
CA ALA A 198 -15.23 -5.84 -47.68
C ALA A 198 -14.47 -7.07 -48.24
N ARG A 199 -14.32 -8.14 -47.44
CA ARG A 199 -13.79 -9.44 -47.91
C ARG A 199 -14.78 -10.16 -48.84
N LEU A 200 -16.07 -10.15 -48.53
CA LEU A 200 -17.10 -10.71 -49.40
C LEU A 200 -17.24 -9.93 -50.72
N ASP A 201 -17.22 -8.60 -50.69
CA ASP A 201 -17.31 -7.75 -51.89
C ASP A 201 -16.11 -7.97 -52.84
N SER A 202 -14.90 -8.12 -52.28
CA SER A 202 -13.71 -8.43 -53.06
C SER A 202 -13.70 -9.88 -53.60
N GLN A 203 -14.22 -10.85 -52.82
CA GLN A 203 -14.45 -12.21 -53.32
C GLN A 203 -15.51 -12.28 -54.42
N LEU A 204 -16.62 -11.56 -54.28
CA LEU A 204 -17.68 -11.44 -55.29
C LEU A 204 -17.15 -10.77 -56.56
N SER A 205 -16.36 -9.70 -56.43
CA SER A 205 -15.72 -9.02 -57.56
C SER A 205 -14.75 -9.96 -58.30
N ALA A 206 -13.91 -10.70 -57.58
CA ALA A 206 -13.02 -11.70 -58.17
C ALA A 206 -13.80 -12.84 -58.84
N LYS A 207 -14.89 -13.31 -58.24
CA LYS A 207 -15.77 -14.34 -58.82
C LYS A 207 -16.52 -13.86 -60.04
N ALA A 208 -16.96 -12.60 -60.08
CA ALA A 208 -17.58 -12.00 -61.26
C ALA A 208 -16.59 -11.84 -62.43
N VAL A 209 -15.32 -11.54 -62.16
CA VAL A 209 -14.25 -11.54 -63.18
C VAL A 209 -13.96 -12.96 -63.67
N GLN A 210 -13.87 -13.95 -62.78
CA GLN A 210 -13.72 -15.37 -63.17
C GLN A 210 -14.91 -15.86 -64.00
N LEU A 211 -16.14 -15.49 -63.64
CA LEU A 211 -17.35 -15.85 -64.40
C LEU A 211 -17.28 -15.29 -65.82
N ARG A 212 -16.99 -13.99 -65.99
CA ARG A 212 -16.85 -13.37 -67.32
C ARG A 212 -15.73 -13.98 -68.16
N GLY A 213 -14.64 -14.42 -67.52
CA GLY A 213 -13.57 -15.17 -68.18
C GLY A 213 -14.10 -16.48 -68.77
N LEU A 214 -14.77 -17.28 -67.94
CA LEU A 214 -15.38 -18.55 -68.34
C LEU A 214 -16.52 -18.38 -69.36
N GLU A 215 -17.33 -17.33 -69.26
CA GLU A 215 -18.35 -16.97 -70.26
C GLU A 215 -17.72 -16.62 -71.61
N MET A 216 -16.60 -15.87 -71.60
CA MET A 216 -15.85 -15.55 -72.80
C MET A 216 -15.20 -16.80 -73.42
N GLU A 217 -14.54 -17.63 -72.62
CA GLU A 217 -13.96 -18.92 -73.03
C GLU A 217 -15.03 -19.87 -73.60
N GLN A 218 -16.19 -19.97 -72.95
CA GLN A 218 -17.32 -20.74 -73.47
C GLN A 218 -17.80 -20.17 -74.82
N SER A 219 -17.84 -18.84 -74.98
CA SER A 219 -18.25 -18.21 -76.24
C SER A 219 -17.27 -18.47 -77.39
N THR A 220 -15.95 -18.51 -77.10
CA THR A 220 -14.92 -18.79 -78.12
C THR A 220 -14.84 -20.26 -78.45
N LEU A 221 -14.94 -21.17 -77.47
CA LEU A 221 -15.05 -22.61 -77.71
C LEU A 221 -16.32 -22.96 -78.51
N ALA A 222 -17.46 -22.34 -78.17
CA ALA A 222 -18.70 -22.48 -78.94
C ALA A 222 -18.65 -21.78 -80.31
N ALA A 223 -17.66 -20.91 -80.57
CA ALA A 223 -17.40 -20.38 -81.92
C ALA A 223 -16.52 -21.34 -82.72
N SER A 224 -15.45 -21.89 -82.11
CA SER A 224 -14.57 -22.92 -82.69
C SER A 224 -15.39 -24.13 -83.12
N ALA A 225 -16.16 -24.73 -82.20
CA ALA A 225 -16.95 -25.93 -82.49
C ALA A 225 -17.92 -25.73 -83.66
N ARG A 226 -18.46 -24.52 -83.86
CA ARG A 226 -19.33 -24.17 -85.01
C ARG A 226 -18.57 -23.82 -86.29
N SER A 227 -17.24 -23.65 -86.25
CA SER A 227 -16.35 -23.72 -87.42
C SER A 227 -16.01 -25.18 -87.71
N ASP A 228 -15.57 -25.92 -86.69
CA ASP A 228 -15.18 -27.33 -86.76
C ASP A 228 -16.34 -28.21 -87.32
N GLU A 229 -17.58 -27.98 -86.89
CA GLU A 229 -18.81 -28.60 -87.44
C GLU A 229 -19.04 -28.27 -88.93
N ARG A 230 -18.72 -27.05 -89.38
CA ARG A 230 -18.89 -26.63 -90.78
C ARG A 230 -17.78 -27.17 -91.66
N GLU A 231 -16.55 -27.17 -91.17
CA GLU A 231 -15.39 -27.73 -91.86
C GLU A 231 -15.53 -29.26 -91.98
N LEU A 232 -16.04 -29.93 -90.94
CA LEU A 232 -16.44 -31.34 -91.01
C LEU A 232 -17.57 -31.58 -92.01
N ALA A 233 -18.62 -30.75 -92.01
CA ALA A 233 -19.72 -30.88 -92.97
C ALA A 233 -19.26 -30.66 -94.43
N GLN A 234 -18.39 -29.68 -94.68
CA GLN A 234 -17.78 -29.45 -96.00
C GLN A 234 -16.84 -30.60 -96.39
N ALA A 235 -16.06 -31.15 -95.46
CA ALA A 235 -15.23 -32.32 -95.72
C ALA A 235 -16.08 -33.56 -96.03
N GLN A 236 -17.22 -33.75 -95.36
CA GLN A 236 -18.18 -34.82 -95.67
C GLN A 236 -18.82 -34.62 -97.04
N GLU A 237 -19.26 -33.40 -97.37
CA GLU A 237 -19.83 -33.04 -98.68
C GLU A 237 -18.82 -33.22 -99.82
N GLN A 238 -17.52 -32.99 -99.58
CA GLN A 238 -16.44 -33.26 -100.53
C GLN A 238 -16.06 -34.74 -100.62
N LEU A 239 -16.10 -35.47 -99.50
CA LEU A 239 -15.84 -36.91 -99.46
C LEU A 239 -16.95 -37.73 -100.10
N GLN A 240 -18.20 -37.26 -100.07
CA GLN A 240 -19.33 -38.02 -100.62
C GLN A 240 -19.20 -38.32 -102.13
N PRO A 241 -18.98 -37.35 -103.04
CA PRO A 241 -18.76 -37.65 -104.46
C PRO A 241 -17.47 -38.43 -104.72
N LEU A 242 -16.43 -38.26 -103.89
CA LEU A 242 -15.22 -39.07 -103.97
C LEU A 242 -15.47 -40.53 -103.60
N ALA A 243 -16.28 -40.80 -102.57
CA ALA A 243 -16.69 -42.13 -102.17
C ALA A 243 -17.64 -42.79 -103.21
N GLU A 244 -18.58 -42.02 -103.76
CA GLU A 244 -19.47 -42.47 -104.84
C GLU A 244 -18.68 -42.77 -106.13
N THR A 245 -17.59 -42.05 -106.40
CA THR A 245 -16.68 -42.33 -107.55
C THR A 245 -15.76 -43.52 -107.28
N ALA A 246 -15.31 -43.73 -106.04
CA ALA A 246 -14.43 -44.86 -105.66
C ALA A 246 -15.17 -46.19 -105.48
N ALA A 247 -16.48 -46.16 -105.20
CA ALA A 247 -17.31 -47.37 -105.02
C ALA A 247 -17.28 -48.37 -106.20
N PRO A 248 -17.40 -47.97 -107.49
CA PRO A 248 -17.23 -48.90 -108.61
C PRO A 248 -15.78 -49.40 -108.76
N ASP A 249 -14.79 -48.53 -108.51
CA ASP A 249 -13.36 -48.80 -108.71
C ASP A 249 -12.82 -49.85 -107.70
N GLN A 250 -13.36 -49.84 -106.48
CA GLN A 250 -13.15 -50.90 -105.48
C GLN A 250 -13.74 -52.26 -105.93
N GLY A 251 -14.79 -52.25 -106.75
CA GLY A 251 -15.40 -53.46 -107.31
C GLY A 251 -14.50 -54.13 -108.36
N GLU A 252 -13.92 -53.35 -109.28
CA GLU A 252 -12.99 -53.89 -110.28
C GLU A 252 -11.65 -54.30 -109.66
N THR A 253 -11.06 -53.50 -108.75
CA THR A 253 -9.79 -53.87 -108.09
C THR A 253 -9.88 -55.16 -107.26
N VAL A 254 -10.97 -55.40 -106.52
CA VAL A 254 -11.17 -56.67 -105.80
C VAL A 254 -11.33 -57.87 -106.74
N GLN A 255 -11.99 -57.70 -107.90
CA GLN A 255 -12.06 -58.77 -108.90
C GLN A 255 -10.71 -59.02 -109.59
N LEU A 256 -9.91 -57.97 -109.83
CA LEU A 256 -8.56 -58.09 -110.38
C LEU A 256 -7.61 -58.81 -109.42
N GLU A 257 -7.62 -58.49 -108.11
CA GLU A 257 -6.84 -59.23 -107.09
C GLU A 257 -7.24 -60.71 -107.02
N LEU A 258 -8.55 -61.01 -107.04
CA LEU A 258 -9.03 -62.39 -107.06
C LEU A 258 -8.56 -63.13 -108.31
N ARG A 259 -8.61 -62.48 -109.47
CA ARG A 259 -8.18 -63.07 -110.75
C ARG A 259 -6.67 -63.24 -110.84
N GLU A 260 -5.88 -62.33 -110.27
CA GLU A 260 -4.43 -62.48 -110.15
C GLU A 260 -4.08 -63.73 -109.33
N ARG A 261 -4.68 -63.88 -108.14
CA ARG A 261 -4.46 -65.04 -107.25
C ARG A 261 -4.84 -66.35 -107.93
N GLU A 262 -5.96 -66.39 -108.64
CA GLU A 262 -6.42 -67.56 -109.40
C GLU A 262 -5.42 -67.94 -110.51
N LEU A 263 -4.96 -66.96 -111.31
CA LEU A 263 -3.97 -67.19 -112.37
C LEU A 263 -2.61 -67.62 -111.81
N HIS A 264 -2.19 -67.07 -110.66
CA HIS A 264 -0.95 -67.45 -109.99
C HIS A 264 -1.00 -68.89 -109.45
N GLN A 265 -2.14 -69.32 -108.92
CA GLN A 265 -2.36 -70.72 -108.54
C GLN A 265 -2.32 -71.66 -109.77
N GLN A 266 -2.96 -71.27 -110.87
CA GLN A 266 -2.92 -72.06 -112.13
C GLN A 266 -1.49 -72.18 -112.68
N LEU A 267 -0.67 -71.15 -112.56
CA LEU A 267 0.75 -71.17 -112.94
C LEU A 267 1.56 -72.15 -112.07
N LEU A 268 1.40 -72.11 -110.75
CA LEU A 268 2.04 -73.04 -109.81
C LEU A 268 1.65 -74.50 -110.07
N GLU A 269 0.37 -74.76 -110.37
CA GLU A 269 -0.08 -76.09 -110.78
C GLU A 269 0.53 -76.53 -112.11
N ALA A 270 0.66 -75.64 -113.09
CA ALA A 270 1.30 -75.96 -114.38
C ALA A 270 2.79 -76.28 -114.22
N GLN A 271 3.52 -75.50 -113.40
CA GLN A 271 4.93 -75.75 -113.05
C GLN A 271 5.10 -77.09 -112.31
N SER A 272 4.21 -77.40 -111.36
CA SER A 272 4.18 -78.69 -110.66
C SER A 272 3.99 -79.88 -111.62
N ARG A 273 3.06 -79.77 -112.57
CA ARG A 273 2.83 -80.80 -113.61
C ARG A 273 4.03 -80.94 -114.55
N MET A 274 4.69 -79.84 -114.92
CA MET A 274 5.90 -79.84 -115.75
C MET A 274 7.05 -80.57 -115.05
N PHE A 275 7.35 -80.22 -113.80
CA PHE A 275 8.43 -80.83 -113.02
C PHE A 275 8.20 -82.35 -112.78
N GLN A 276 6.95 -82.77 -112.61
CA GLN A 276 6.59 -84.20 -112.57
C GLN A 276 6.80 -84.91 -113.92
N ALA A 277 6.60 -84.22 -115.04
CA ALA A 277 6.85 -84.78 -116.37
C ALA A 277 8.35 -84.89 -116.66
N GLU A 278 9.14 -83.83 -116.41
CA GLU A 278 10.61 -83.84 -116.54
C GLU A 278 11.24 -84.96 -115.70
N ARG A 279 10.79 -85.11 -114.45
CA ARG A 279 11.24 -86.18 -113.57
C ARG A 279 10.93 -87.57 -114.15
N ARG A 280 9.75 -87.79 -114.73
CA ARG A 280 9.41 -89.07 -115.39
C ARG A 280 10.31 -89.34 -116.60
N VAL A 281 10.64 -88.32 -117.40
CA VAL A 281 11.57 -88.49 -118.53
C VAL A 281 12.95 -88.95 -118.00
N LEU A 282 13.50 -88.28 -116.99
CA LEU A 282 14.77 -88.66 -116.36
C LEU A 282 14.74 -90.06 -115.75
N GLU A 283 13.63 -90.45 -115.12
CA GLU A 283 13.43 -91.82 -114.60
C GLU A 283 13.43 -92.85 -115.74
N THR A 284 12.74 -92.60 -116.86
CA THR A 284 12.76 -93.50 -118.03
C THR A 284 14.11 -93.53 -118.77
N GLU A 285 14.83 -92.41 -118.88
CA GLU A 285 16.18 -92.39 -119.44
C GLU A 285 17.16 -93.21 -118.60
N ALA A 286 17.04 -93.17 -117.27
CA ALA A 286 17.86 -93.97 -116.37
C ALA A 286 17.57 -95.48 -116.51
N GLU A 287 16.33 -95.87 -116.84
CA GLU A 287 15.99 -97.26 -117.17
C GLU A 287 16.57 -97.68 -118.53
N VAL A 288 16.43 -96.87 -119.59
CA VAL A 288 17.01 -97.15 -120.91
C VAL A 288 18.52 -97.37 -120.81
N ARG A 289 19.24 -96.45 -120.15
CA ARG A 289 20.71 -96.54 -119.98
C ARG A 289 21.15 -97.81 -119.22
N ARG A 290 20.33 -98.33 -118.30
CA ARG A 290 20.60 -99.62 -117.62
C ARG A 290 20.52 -100.78 -118.59
N TRP A 291 19.44 -100.87 -119.37
CA TRP A 291 19.28 -101.92 -120.39
C TRP A 291 20.36 -101.85 -121.48
N GLU A 292 20.79 -100.64 -121.88
CA GLU A 292 21.94 -100.45 -122.79
C GLU A 292 23.22 -101.05 -122.19
N THR A 293 23.56 -100.74 -120.93
CA THR A 293 24.73 -101.35 -120.28
C THR A 293 24.63 -102.87 -120.10
N GLU A 294 23.42 -103.41 -119.90
CA GLU A 294 23.23 -104.85 -119.80
C GLU A 294 23.42 -105.54 -121.16
N ILE A 295 22.92 -104.95 -122.25
CA ILE A 295 23.15 -105.42 -123.63
C ILE A 295 24.65 -105.40 -123.98
N ASP A 296 25.38 -104.34 -123.66
CA ASP A 296 26.80 -104.26 -123.99
C ASP A 296 27.67 -105.19 -123.13
N THR A 297 27.32 -105.47 -121.86
CA THR A 297 28.00 -106.53 -121.09
C THR A 297 27.74 -107.94 -121.64
N ILE A 298 26.57 -108.20 -122.24
CA ILE A 298 26.28 -109.45 -122.96
C ILE A 298 27.11 -109.55 -124.24
N ARG A 299 27.24 -108.45 -125.00
CA ARG A 299 28.08 -108.40 -126.22
C ARG A 299 29.56 -108.61 -125.92
N GLN A 300 30.12 -107.88 -124.95
CA GLN A 300 31.54 -107.97 -124.60
C GLN A 300 31.93 -109.39 -124.18
N ARG A 301 31.00 -110.10 -123.53
CA ARG A 301 31.17 -111.50 -123.12
C ARG A 301 31.10 -112.52 -124.27
N ILE A 302 30.56 -112.15 -125.42
CA ILE A 302 30.63 -112.94 -126.68
C ILE A 302 31.96 -112.65 -127.41
N GLU A 303 32.47 -111.42 -127.28
CA GLU A 303 33.71 -110.97 -127.93
C GLU A 303 34.96 -111.56 -127.25
N GLU A 304 34.95 -111.72 -125.92
CA GLU A 304 36.03 -112.39 -125.17
C GLU A 304 36.22 -113.87 -125.53
N ASP A 305 35.17 -114.57 -125.98
CA ASP A 305 35.23 -115.97 -126.47
C ASP A 305 35.67 -116.08 -127.95
N GLY A 306 36.00 -114.97 -128.62
CA GLY A 306 36.69 -114.95 -129.91
C GLY A 306 35.85 -115.31 -131.15
N LEU A 307 34.52 -115.13 -131.07
CA LEU A 307 33.55 -115.51 -132.11
C LEU A 307 33.01 -114.28 -132.84
N SER A 308 33.34 -114.12 -134.13
CA SER A 308 32.73 -113.10 -135.00
C SER A 308 31.49 -113.64 -135.71
N ILE A 309 30.43 -112.84 -135.75
CA ILE A 309 29.10 -113.21 -136.27
C ILE A 309 28.80 -112.39 -137.52
N THR A 310 28.73 -113.06 -138.68
CA THR A 310 27.97 -112.54 -139.84
C THR A 310 26.47 -112.76 -139.62
N SER A 311 25.60 -112.16 -140.45
CA SER A 311 24.16 -111.98 -140.14
C SER A 311 23.30 -113.24 -139.92
N GLU A 312 23.85 -114.46 -140.05
CA GLU A 312 23.21 -115.73 -139.63
C GLU A 312 24.10 -116.64 -138.75
N GLY A 313 25.33 -116.22 -138.40
CA GLY A 313 26.14 -116.84 -137.33
C GLY A 313 27.13 -117.95 -137.72
N ASP A 314 28.16 -117.63 -138.53
CA ASP A 314 29.40 -118.42 -138.65
C ASP A 314 30.67 -117.51 -138.73
N ILE A 315 31.89 -118.10 -138.64
CA ILE A 315 33.04 -117.60 -137.85
C ILE A 315 34.38 -117.61 -138.62
N ARG A 316 35.25 -116.59 -138.45
CA ARG A 316 36.73 -116.68 -138.16
C ARG A 316 37.54 -115.38 -138.46
N SER A 317 38.26 -114.90 -137.44
CA SER A 317 39.67 -114.39 -137.38
C SER A 317 40.35 -113.58 -138.52
N PRO A 318 41.37 -112.71 -138.23
CA PRO A 318 41.70 -111.98 -136.97
C PRO A 318 42.38 -110.56 -137.12
N GLU A 319 42.80 -109.96 -135.98
CA GLU A 319 43.96 -109.03 -135.72
C GLU A 319 43.90 -107.44 -135.74
N ILE A 320 44.16 -106.85 -134.54
CA ILE A 320 45.12 -105.75 -134.18
C ILE A 320 44.74 -104.21 -134.08
N ALA A 321 44.57 -103.76 -132.81
CA ALA A 321 45.17 -102.60 -132.06
C ALA A 321 44.78 -101.06 -132.13
N VAL A 322 44.36 -100.51 -130.95
CA VAL A 322 44.87 -99.32 -130.14
C VAL A 322 44.91 -97.88 -130.74
N PRO A 323 44.66 -96.72 -130.03
CA PRO A 323 44.43 -96.36 -128.59
C PRO A 323 43.03 -95.69 -128.31
N ARG A 324 42.61 -94.93 -127.25
CA ARG A 324 43.13 -94.10 -126.10
C ARG A 324 43.71 -92.70 -126.44
N VAL A 325 43.66 -91.60 -125.64
CA VAL A 325 43.32 -91.14 -124.24
C VAL A 325 42.80 -89.64 -124.30
N PRO A 326 42.52 -88.77 -123.25
CA PRO A 326 42.84 -88.75 -121.80
C PRO A 326 41.71 -88.34 -120.76
N HIS A 327 41.63 -87.06 -120.30
CA HIS A 327 40.91 -86.54 -119.10
C HIS A 327 40.63 -84.99 -119.24
N TRP A 328 40.08 -84.11 -118.36
CA TRP A 328 39.89 -83.99 -116.87
C TRP A 328 38.53 -83.32 -116.45
N LEU A 329 38.37 -82.74 -115.24
CA LEU A 329 37.08 -82.27 -114.64
C LEU A 329 37.19 -81.15 -113.55
N ALA A 330 36.17 -80.24 -113.43
CA ALA A 330 35.57 -79.51 -112.24
C ALA A 330 36.42 -78.94 -111.05
N ALA A 331 35.93 -78.17 -110.04
CA ALA A 331 34.93 -77.08 -109.83
C ALA A 331 34.99 -76.63 -108.31
N GLU A 332 34.32 -75.55 -107.82
CA GLU A 332 33.76 -75.37 -106.42
C GLU A 332 33.24 -73.91 -106.09
N GLY A 333 32.77 -73.64 -104.84
CA GLY A 333 31.93 -72.48 -104.44
C GLY A 333 32.25 -71.66 -103.12
N PRO A 334 31.32 -71.46 -102.15
CA PRO A 334 30.85 -70.08 -101.79
C PRO A 334 30.63 -69.65 -100.28
N ASP A 335 30.36 -68.34 -100.08
CA ASP A 335 29.58 -67.54 -99.06
C ASP A 335 29.61 -67.69 -97.50
N GLU A 336 29.52 -66.53 -96.78
CA GLU A 336 29.19 -66.33 -95.33
C GLU A 336 28.65 -64.90 -94.99
N GLY A 337 28.12 -64.61 -93.77
CA GLY A 337 27.86 -63.22 -93.29
C GLY A 337 27.20 -62.97 -91.89
N ALA A 338 27.24 -61.69 -91.43
CA ALA A 338 26.46 -60.97 -90.36
C ALA A 338 26.67 -61.22 -88.81
N GLY A 339 26.32 -60.22 -87.95
CA GLY A 339 26.38 -60.18 -86.46
C GLY A 339 26.18 -58.74 -85.89
N GLY A 340 26.09 -58.37 -84.59
CA GLY A 340 26.06 -59.03 -83.25
C GLY A 340 26.27 -58.01 -82.06
N ILE A 341 26.30 -58.45 -80.76
CA ILE A 341 26.86 -57.73 -79.54
C ILE A 341 26.01 -56.52 -78.96
N ARG A 342 25.93 -56.05 -77.66
CA ARG A 342 26.58 -56.23 -76.30
C ARG A 342 25.68 -55.78 -75.09
N PRO A 343 25.93 -56.22 -73.82
CA PRO A 343 25.46 -55.58 -72.54
C PRO A 343 26.58 -55.35 -71.45
N VAL A 344 26.33 -54.61 -70.34
CA VAL A 344 27.22 -54.46 -69.13
C VAL A 344 26.42 -54.14 -67.82
N SER A 345 26.99 -54.38 -66.62
CA SER A 345 26.43 -54.19 -65.26
C SER A 345 27.37 -53.48 -64.26
N GLY A 346 26.97 -53.27 -62.98
CA GLY A 346 27.84 -52.76 -61.90
C GLY A 346 27.32 -53.02 -60.46
N GLY A 347 28.19 -52.95 -59.46
CA GLY A 347 27.93 -53.18 -58.02
C GLY A 347 29.11 -52.77 -57.12
N ALA A 348 28.99 -52.83 -55.80
CA ALA A 348 30.03 -52.40 -54.84
C ALA A 348 30.01 -53.20 -53.51
N ASP A 349 31.19 -53.34 -52.89
CA ASP A 349 31.42 -54.12 -51.66
C ASP A 349 31.17 -53.35 -50.36
N ILE A 350 30.96 -54.09 -49.24
CA ILE A 350 30.81 -53.56 -47.88
C ILE A 350 31.66 -54.41 -46.92
N ASP A 351 32.51 -53.76 -46.10
CA ASP A 351 33.27 -54.40 -45.02
C ASP A 351 32.42 -54.55 -43.73
N PRO A 352 32.10 -55.78 -43.27
CA PRO A 352 31.32 -56.00 -42.05
C PRO A 352 32.10 -55.74 -40.75
N GLU A 353 33.44 -55.82 -40.73
CA GLU A 353 34.24 -55.64 -39.51
C GLU A 353 34.42 -54.16 -39.15
N ALA A 354 34.44 -53.27 -40.13
CA ALA A 354 34.32 -51.82 -39.89
C ALA A 354 32.98 -51.48 -39.21
N LEU A 355 31.87 -51.98 -39.77
CA LEU A 355 30.52 -51.69 -39.28
C LEU A 355 30.29 -52.21 -37.84
N GLY A 356 30.79 -53.41 -37.51
CA GLY A 356 30.70 -53.98 -36.17
C GLY A 356 31.36 -53.09 -35.09
N ARG A 357 32.54 -52.55 -35.37
CA ARG A 357 33.28 -51.67 -34.43
C ARG A 357 32.55 -50.36 -34.16
N ASP A 358 31.92 -49.77 -35.18
CA ASP A 358 31.11 -48.55 -34.98
C ASP A 358 29.83 -48.82 -34.18
N ILE A 359 29.19 -49.98 -34.36
CA ILE A 359 28.03 -50.40 -33.54
C ILE A 359 28.42 -50.52 -32.05
N GLU A 360 29.59 -51.09 -31.73
CA GLU A 360 30.06 -51.17 -30.35
C GLU A 360 30.44 -49.80 -29.77
N ARG A 361 31.09 -48.93 -30.56
CA ARG A 361 31.40 -47.55 -30.18
C ARG A 361 30.13 -46.77 -29.83
N LEU A 362 29.10 -46.84 -30.69
CA LEU A 362 27.82 -46.18 -30.48
C LEU A 362 27.08 -46.76 -29.25
N ARG A 363 27.05 -48.08 -29.07
CA ARG A 363 26.49 -48.72 -27.86
C ARG A 363 27.22 -48.31 -26.57
N SER A 364 28.53 -48.07 -26.64
CA SER A 364 29.31 -47.52 -25.51
C SER A 364 28.94 -46.08 -25.20
N GLN A 365 28.77 -45.24 -26.23
CA GLN A 365 28.32 -43.85 -26.08
C GLN A 365 26.89 -43.77 -25.52
N MET A 366 25.95 -44.59 -25.99
CA MET A 366 24.58 -44.66 -25.45
C MET A 366 24.58 -45.01 -23.95
N ARG A 367 25.36 -46.01 -23.51
CA ARG A 367 25.44 -46.40 -22.09
C ARG A 367 26.04 -45.31 -21.19
N ARG A 368 26.81 -44.37 -21.73
CA ARG A 368 27.37 -43.24 -20.97
C ARG A 368 26.37 -42.10 -20.72
N LEU A 369 25.27 -42.04 -21.48
CA LEU A 369 24.26 -40.98 -21.33
C LEU A 369 23.30 -41.22 -20.14
N GLY A 370 23.28 -42.44 -19.59
CA GLY A 370 22.36 -42.83 -18.51
C GLY A 370 20.92 -43.05 -18.99
N PRO A 371 19.98 -43.28 -18.06
CA PRO A 371 18.55 -43.24 -18.39
C PRO A 371 18.14 -41.80 -18.73
N VAL A 372 17.48 -41.61 -19.87
CA VAL A 372 16.90 -40.32 -20.24
C VAL A 372 15.70 -40.05 -19.34
N ASN A 373 15.74 -38.97 -18.54
CA ASN A 373 14.55 -38.55 -17.81
C ASN A 373 13.53 -37.97 -18.79
N VAL A 374 12.43 -38.70 -19.01
CA VAL A 374 11.30 -38.27 -19.85
C VAL A 374 10.38 -37.27 -19.15
N GLU A 375 10.40 -37.20 -17.82
CA GLU A 375 9.62 -36.24 -17.02
C GLU A 375 10.29 -34.85 -17.02
N ALA A 376 11.59 -34.76 -17.36
CA ALA A 376 12.37 -33.51 -17.32
C ALA A 376 11.81 -32.36 -18.17
N THR A 377 11.04 -32.64 -19.23
CA THR A 377 10.36 -31.62 -20.04
C THR A 377 9.10 -31.08 -19.38
N GLU A 378 8.45 -31.88 -18.54
CA GLU A 378 7.27 -31.48 -17.77
C GLU A 378 7.71 -30.79 -16.47
N ASP A 379 8.72 -31.35 -15.78
CA ASP A 379 9.43 -30.71 -14.65
C ASP A 379 9.87 -29.28 -14.98
N TYR A 380 10.48 -29.09 -16.17
CA TYR A 380 10.95 -27.77 -16.62
C TYR A 380 9.80 -26.82 -16.92
N ALA A 381 8.67 -27.33 -17.44
CA ALA A 381 7.48 -26.50 -17.71
C ALA A 381 6.83 -26.02 -16.41
N GLU A 382 6.59 -26.90 -15.44
CA GLU A 382 6.02 -26.53 -14.13
C GLU A 382 6.96 -25.60 -13.35
N LEU A 383 8.26 -25.93 -13.30
CA LEU A 383 9.25 -25.10 -12.60
C LEU A 383 9.36 -23.71 -13.25
N ARG A 384 9.22 -23.62 -14.57
CA ARG A 384 9.21 -22.33 -15.28
C ARG A 384 7.93 -21.55 -15.04
N GLU A 385 6.75 -22.17 -15.13
CA GLU A 385 5.48 -21.47 -14.83
C GLU A 385 5.49 -20.92 -13.40
N ARG A 386 5.98 -21.71 -12.44
CA ARG A 386 6.18 -21.28 -11.05
C ARG A 386 7.23 -20.18 -10.91
N HIS A 387 8.33 -20.24 -11.65
CA HIS A 387 9.34 -19.19 -11.66
C HIS A 387 8.77 -17.87 -12.18
N ASP A 388 8.15 -17.90 -13.37
CA ASP A 388 7.63 -16.72 -14.06
C ASP A 388 6.46 -16.08 -13.26
N PHE A 389 5.64 -16.89 -12.57
CA PHE A 389 4.64 -16.43 -11.58
C PHE A 389 5.27 -15.77 -10.34
N LEU A 390 6.31 -16.36 -9.74
CA LEU A 390 6.98 -15.76 -8.58
C LEU A 390 7.75 -14.49 -8.95
N THR A 391 8.29 -14.42 -10.16
CA THR A 391 8.90 -13.19 -10.70
C THR A 391 7.86 -12.09 -10.83
N SER A 392 6.70 -12.35 -11.45
CA SER A 392 5.66 -11.31 -11.62
C SER A 392 5.13 -10.78 -10.28
N GLN A 393 4.90 -11.64 -9.28
CA GLN A 393 4.52 -11.19 -7.94
C GLN A 393 5.60 -10.35 -7.23
N MET A 394 6.88 -10.64 -7.48
CA MET A 394 7.99 -9.85 -6.90
C MET A 394 8.17 -8.51 -7.62
N GLU A 395 7.91 -8.44 -8.93
CA GLU A 395 7.85 -7.18 -9.67
C GLU A 395 6.66 -6.31 -9.23
N ASP A 396 5.46 -6.88 -9.09
CA ASP A 396 4.27 -6.21 -8.54
C ASP A 396 4.51 -5.69 -7.12
N LEU A 397 5.11 -6.50 -6.25
CA LEU A 397 5.40 -6.11 -4.86
C LEU A 397 6.40 -4.94 -4.81
N SER A 398 7.45 -4.97 -5.65
CA SER A 398 8.40 -3.85 -5.74
C SER A 398 7.80 -2.63 -6.45
N GLY A 399 6.80 -2.81 -7.31
CA GLY A 399 5.97 -1.73 -7.86
C GLY A 399 5.14 -1.05 -6.76
N ALA A 400 4.44 -1.84 -5.94
CA ALA A 400 3.65 -1.37 -4.81
C ALA A 400 4.51 -0.67 -3.74
N GLU A 401 5.69 -1.21 -3.42
CA GLU A 401 6.68 -0.57 -2.54
C GLU A 401 7.07 0.83 -3.05
N LYS A 402 7.42 0.96 -4.34
CA LYS A 402 7.79 2.25 -4.95
C LYS A 402 6.62 3.22 -5.03
N ALA A 403 5.40 2.73 -5.24
CA ALA A 403 4.19 3.55 -5.20
C ALA A 403 3.90 4.08 -3.78
N LEU A 404 4.06 3.24 -2.76
CA LEU A 404 3.87 3.60 -1.36
C LEU A 404 4.88 4.67 -0.91
N HIS A 405 6.16 4.52 -1.26
CA HIS A 405 7.18 5.54 -0.94
C HIS A 405 6.87 6.89 -1.60
N ARG A 406 6.47 6.91 -2.87
CA ARG A 406 6.04 8.15 -3.55
C ARG A 406 4.83 8.80 -2.87
N ALA A 407 3.85 8.00 -2.46
CA ALA A 407 2.67 8.51 -1.75
C ALA A 407 3.06 9.10 -0.38
N ILE A 408 4.05 8.53 0.31
CA ILE A 408 4.61 9.07 1.56
C ILE A 408 5.35 10.40 1.31
N ASP A 409 6.17 10.50 0.25
CA ASP A 409 6.87 11.73 -0.11
C ASP A 409 5.92 12.87 -0.51
N GLU A 410 4.88 12.56 -1.30
CA GLU A 410 3.81 13.51 -1.64
C GLU A 410 3.04 13.96 -0.40
N LEU A 411 2.71 13.02 0.51
CA LEU A 411 2.04 13.31 1.78
C LEU A 411 2.91 14.22 2.67
N HIS A 412 4.21 13.94 2.81
CA HIS A 412 5.16 14.80 3.52
C HIS A 412 5.27 16.20 2.89
N GLY A 413 5.26 16.31 1.56
CA GLY A 413 5.22 17.58 0.84
C GLY A 413 3.95 18.39 1.13
N VAL A 414 2.79 17.73 1.20
CA VAL A 414 1.50 18.37 1.57
C VAL A 414 1.49 18.75 3.05
N MET A 415 2.01 17.91 3.95
CA MET A 415 2.13 18.19 5.38
C MET A 415 2.97 19.45 5.62
N ARG A 416 4.16 19.52 5.02
CA ARG A 416 5.08 20.67 5.14
C ARG A 416 4.44 21.98 4.67
N LYS A 417 3.75 21.96 3.52
CA LYS A 417 3.02 23.13 3.00
C LYS A 417 1.88 23.57 3.91
N ARG A 418 1.09 22.62 4.44
CA ARG A 418 0.00 22.94 5.38
C ARG A 418 0.53 23.50 6.68
N PHE A 419 1.54 22.86 7.30
CA PHE A 419 2.14 23.33 8.55
C PHE A 419 2.66 24.76 8.40
N GLN A 420 3.44 25.04 7.35
CA GLN A 420 3.99 26.38 7.09
C GLN A 420 2.89 27.44 7.02
N SER A 421 1.84 27.20 6.21
CA SER A 421 0.72 28.14 6.09
C SER A 421 -0.07 28.32 7.40
N THR A 422 -0.24 27.26 8.20
CA THR A 422 -0.87 27.39 9.53
C THR A 422 0.04 28.11 10.53
N PHE A 423 1.36 27.91 10.45
CA PHE A 423 2.33 28.57 11.34
C PHE A 423 2.38 30.07 11.05
N GLU A 424 2.48 30.48 9.79
CA GLU A 424 2.41 31.88 9.36
C GLU A 424 1.11 32.57 9.84
N THR A 425 -0.01 31.84 9.81
CA THR A 425 -1.31 32.33 10.32
C THR A 425 -1.30 32.50 11.85
N VAL A 426 -0.67 31.56 12.58
CA VAL A 426 -0.55 31.61 14.05
C VAL A 426 0.47 32.66 14.50
N GLU A 427 1.58 32.84 13.78
CA GLU A 427 2.58 33.89 14.04
C GLU A 427 1.94 35.29 13.94
N ALA A 428 1.22 35.56 12.84
CA ALA A 428 0.56 36.85 12.63
C ALA A 428 -0.51 37.12 13.70
N GLY A 429 -1.34 36.13 14.03
CA GLY A 429 -2.34 36.25 15.10
C GLY A 429 -1.70 36.44 16.48
N PHE A 430 -0.58 35.76 16.77
CA PHE A 430 0.15 35.91 18.02
C PHE A 430 0.74 37.31 18.18
N GLU A 431 1.33 37.88 17.11
CA GLU A 431 1.84 39.26 17.13
C GLU A 431 0.71 40.28 17.40
N GLU A 432 -0.47 40.10 16.78
CA GLU A 432 -1.66 40.95 17.01
C GLU A 432 -2.19 40.84 18.45
N TYR A 433 -2.43 39.62 18.95
CA TYR A 433 -2.92 39.41 20.33
C TYR A 433 -1.92 39.89 21.38
N PHE A 434 -0.61 39.73 21.16
CA PHE A 434 0.42 40.20 22.09
C PHE A 434 0.43 41.73 22.19
N GLN A 435 0.36 42.44 21.05
CA GLN A 435 0.26 43.91 21.06
C GLN A 435 -1.00 44.40 21.77
N ALA A 436 -2.14 43.72 21.56
CA ALA A 436 -3.41 44.06 22.21
C ALA A 436 -3.39 43.83 23.74
N PHE A 437 -2.80 42.74 24.23
CA PHE A 437 -2.76 42.42 25.66
C PHE A 437 -1.76 43.24 26.47
N PHE A 438 -0.59 43.55 25.90
CA PHE A 438 0.50 44.23 26.64
C PHE A 438 0.56 45.75 26.41
N GLY A 439 -0.29 46.31 25.54
CA GLY A 439 -0.40 47.76 25.31
C GLY A 439 0.79 48.38 24.57
N GLY A 440 1.66 47.55 23.98
CA GLY A 440 2.87 47.95 23.26
C GLY A 440 4.02 46.97 23.48
N GLY A 441 4.77 46.68 22.42
CA GLY A 441 5.84 45.68 22.40
C GLY A 441 5.79 44.85 21.12
N HIS A 442 6.80 44.01 20.89
CA HIS A 442 6.84 43.09 19.75
C HIS A 442 7.24 41.70 20.26
N ALA A 443 6.53 40.68 19.79
CA ALA A 443 6.86 39.27 19.99
C ALA A 443 6.53 38.52 18.69
N ARG A 444 7.37 37.56 18.32
CA ARG A 444 7.26 36.73 17.11
C ARG A 444 7.56 35.29 17.51
N LEU A 445 6.81 34.34 16.94
CA LEU A 445 7.13 32.92 17.02
C LEU A 445 8.14 32.56 15.92
N THR A 446 9.12 31.74 16.24
CA THR A 446 10.16 31.29 15.32
C THR A 446 10.29 29.76 15.35
N LEU A 447 10.75 29.16 14.25
CA LEU A 447 11.06 27.73 14.17
C LEU A 447 12.54 27.51 14.42
N SER A 448 12.91 26.66 15.37
CA SER A 448 14.31 26.40 15.77
C SER A 448 15.19 25.89 14.60
N ASP A 449 14.58 25.18 13.65
CA ASP A 449 15.14 24.79 12.36
C ASP A 449 14.06 24.86 11.25
N PRO A 450 14.09 25.87 10.37
CA PRO A 450 13.19 25.98 9.22
C PRO A 450 13.32 24.87 8.16
N LYS A 451 14.36 24.02 8.22
CA LYS A 451 14.60 22.95 7.23
C LYS A 451 13.92 21.63 7.61
N ASP A 452 13.73 21.34 8.90
CA ASP A 452 13.01 20.14 9.35
C ASP A 452 11.78 20.47 10.20
N VAL A 453 10.78 21.01 9.51
CA VAL A 453 9.44 21.34 10.02
C VAL A 453 8.73 20.18 10.74
N GLN A 454 9.18 18.92 10.61
CA GLN A 454 8.58 17.77 11.30
C GLN A 454 9.18 17.49 12.69
N ASN A 455 10.44 17.88 12.93
CA ASN A 455 11.17 17.63 14.18
C ASN A 455 11.57 18.90 14.93
N THR A 456 11.12 20.07 14.47
CA THR A 456 11.52 21.38 14.98
C THR A 456 10.72 21.87 16.18
N GLY A 457 11.32 22.76 16.98
CA GLY A 457 10.66 23.47 18.07
C GLY A 457 10.01 24.78 17.60
N VAL A 458 9.26 25.40 18.52
CA VAL A 458 8.78 26.79 18.39
C VAL A 458 9.35 27.60 19.56
N GLU A 459 9.99 28.72 19.23
CA GLU A 459 10.63 29.67 20.15
C GLU A 459 10.08 31.09 19.97
#